data_AF-A0A7V8ZER0-F1
#
_entry.id   AF-A0A7V8ZER0-F1
#
_cell.length_a   1.000
_cell.length_b   1.000
_cell.length_c   1.000
_cell.angle_alpha   90.00
_cell.angle_beta   90.00
_cell.angle_gamma   90.00
#
_symmetry.space_group_name_H-M   'P 1'
#
loop_
_entity.id
_entity.type
_entity.pdbx_description
1 polymer ?
#
loop_
_entity_poly.entity_id
_entity_poly.type
_entity_poly.pdbx_seq_one_letter_code
_entity_poly.pdbx_strand_id
1 'polypeptide(L)'
;MSGNGSGDQIRGERGNDRIFGDSGNDRIRGGSGRDRVSGNSGSDRATGGSGRDRLNGNSGRDRLSGNSGNDRLRGGPGRDRLFGGTGNDRLSGGPGRDFLRGGPGRDFVRQR
;
A
#
# COMPACT_ATOMS: atom_id res chain seq x y z
N MET A 1 4.98 11.85 8.29
CA MET A 1 4.33 12.69 7.26
C MET A 1 2.86 12.35 7.24
N SER A 2 1.99 13.34 7.09
CA SER A 2 0.55 13.15 7.00
C SER A 2 -0.04 14.10 5.97
N GLY A 3 -1.13 13.66 5.35
CA GLY A 3 -1.99 14.50 4.52
C GLY A 3 -2.91 15.38 5.37
N ASN A 4 -4.05 15.72 4.79
CA ASN A 4 -5.17 16.43 5.40
C ASN A 4 -6.49 15.76 4.97
N GLY A 5 -7.62 16.48 5.06
CA GLY A 5 -8.94 15.96 4.70
C GLY A 5 -9.27 15.98 3.21
N SER A 6 -8.27 16.16 2.34
CA SER A 6 -8.42 16.22 0.88
C SER A 6 -7.42 15.30 0.18
N GLY A 7 -7.54 15.11 -1.14
CA GLY A 7 -6.62 14.24 -1.87
C GLY A 7 -5.22 14.84 -2.01
N ASP A 8 -4.24 14.19 -1.39
CA ASP A 8 -2.88 14.68 -1.26
C ASP A 8 -1.86 13.97 -2.17
N GLN A 9 -0.68 14.59 -2.33
CA GLN A 9 0.51 13.96 -2.90
C GLN A 9 1.62 13.93 -1.85
N ILE A 10 1.99 12.74 -1.38
CA ILE A 10 2.94 12.57 -0.26
C ILE A 10 4.12 11.69 -0.69
N ARG A 11 5.35 12.09 -0.32
CA ARG A 11 6.59 11.39 -0.69
C ARG A 11 7.53 11.27 0.52
N GLY A 12 8.03 10.06 0.81
CA GLY A 12 9.05 9.83 1.86
C GLY A 12 10.50 9.91 1.38
N GLU A 13 10.72 9.67 0.08
CA GLU A 13 12.04 9.74 -0.57
C GLU A 13 13.02 8.69 -0.08
N ARG A 14 13.94 9.01 0.84
CA ARG A 14 14.93 8.09 1.37
C ARG A 14 14.74 7.95 2.88
N GLY A 15 14.90 6.74 3.38
CA GLY A 15 14.85 6.45 4.81
C GLY A 15 13.68 5.55 5.15
N ASN A 16 13.43 5.37 6.44
CA ASN A 16 12.32 4.56 6.91
C ASN A 16 11.18 5.48 7.31
N ASP A 17 10.17 5.60 6.47
CA ASP A 17 9.13 6.60 6.66
C ASP A 17 7.87 6.07 7.33
N ARG A 18 7.14 7.00 7.96
CA ARG A 18 5.75 6.81 8.41
C ARG A 18 4.89 7.84 7.70
N ILE A 19 3.97 7.37 6.87
CA ILE A 19 3.13 8.19 6.00
C ILE A 19 1.66 7.85 6.19
N PHE A 20 0.83 8.88 6.35
CA PHE A 20 -0.62 8.79 6.51
C PHE A 20 -1.29 9.68 5.45
N GLY A 21 -2.25 9.15 4.70
CA GLY A 21 -3.05 9.91 3.73
C GLY A 21 -4.17 10.73 4.38
N ASP A 22 -4.76 10.16 5.44
CA ASP A 22 -5.89 10.71 6.19
C ASP A 22 -7.22 10.58 5.45
N SER A 23 -7.88 11.67 5.07
CA SER A 23 -9.17 11.54 4.35
C SER A 23 -9.00 12.11 2.96
N GLY A 24 -9.42 11.41 1.93
CA GLY A 24 -9.24 11.89 0.57
C GLY A 24 -8.87 10.77 -0.38
N ASN A 25 -8.57 11.12 -1.63
CA ASN A 25 -8.04 10.16 -2.60
C ASN A 25 -6.56 10.48 -2.80
N ASP A 26 -5.70 9.81 -2.05
CA ASP A 26 -4.31 10.20 -1.92
C ASP A 26 -3.40 9.50 -2.92
N ARG A 27 -2.26 10.15 -3.21
CA ARG A 27 -1.14 9.58 -3.96
C ARG A 27 0.09 9.57 -3.08
N ILE A 28 0.46 8.39 -2.61
CA ILE A 28 1.53 8.21 -1.62
C ILE A 28 2.69 7.39 -2.22
N ARG A 29 3.92 7.85 -1.98
CA ARG A 29 5.16 7.13 -2.34
C ARG A 29 6.09 7.07 -1.13
N GLY A 30 6.38 5.86 -0.64
CA GLY A 30 7.37 5.61 0.42
C GLY A 30 8.76 6.04 -0.04
N GLY A 31 9.28 5.37 -1.07
CA GLY A 31 10.59 5.67 -1.64
C GLY A 31 11.55 4.53 -1.37
N SER A 32 12.74 4.82 -0.86
CA SER A 32 13.71 3.81 -0.49
C SER A 32 13.83 3.66 1.01
N GLY A 33 13.76 2.43 1.51
CA GLY A 33 13.93 2.07 2.91
C GLY A 33 12.79 1.17 3.35
N ARG A 34 12.46 1.19 4.64
CA ARG A 34 11.40 0.37 5.21
C ARG A 34 10.27 1.26 5.67
N ASP A 35 9.29 1.40 4.80
CA ASP A 35 8.22 2.36 4.96
C ASP A 35 6.98 1.76 5.61
N ARG A 36 6.21 2.63 6.27
CA ARG A 36 4.87 2.34 6.77
C ARG A 36 3.93 3.38 6.20
N VAL A 37 3.04 2.93 5.32
CA VAL A 37 2.09 3.77 4.60
C VAL A 37 0.66 3.35 4.97
N SER A 38 -0.17 4.33 5.34
CA SER A 38 -1.60 4.17 5.57
C SER A 38 -2.36 5.15 4.68
N GLY A 39 -3.25 4.66 3.80
CA GLY A 39 -4.14 5.50 2.99
C GLY A 39 -5.20 6.18 3.86
N ASN A 40 -5.82 5.37 4.74
CA ASN A 40 -6.90 5.75 5.66
C ASN A 40 -8.24 5.77 4.94
N SER A 41 -8.91 6.91 4.75
CA SER A 41 -10.24 6.92 4.15
C SER A 41 -10.24 7.49 2.75
N GLY A 42 -10.82 6.74 1.81
CA GLY A 42 -11.00 7.15 0.42
C GLY A 42 -10.34 6.17 -0.54
N SER A 43 -10.16 6.56 -1.79
CA SER A 43 -9.63 5.68 -2.84
C SER A 43 -8.19 6.04 -3.15
N ASP A 44 -7.27 5.38 -2.47
CA ASP A 44 -5.87 5.78 -2.42
C ASP A 44 -5.00 5.05 -3.45
N ARG A 45 -3.87 5.67 -3.77
CA ARG A 45 -2.80 5.07 -4.56
C ARG A 45 -1.50 5.16 -3.77
N ALA A 46 -1.05 4.03 -3.24
CA ALA A 46 0.18 3.97 -2.46
C ALA A 46 1.22 3.05 -3.11
N THR A 47 2.48 3.49 -3.07
CA THR A 47 3.65 2.71 -3.48
C THR A 47 4.67 2.66 -2.34
N GLY A 48 5.20 1.47 -2.04
CA GLY A 48 6.26 1.27 -1.05
C GLY A 48 7.59 1.75 -1.62
N GLY A 49 8.07 1.06 -2.65
CA GLY A 49 9.29 1.43 -3.36
C GLY A 49 10.35 0.35 -3.16
N SER A 50 11.54 0.72 -2.70
CA SER A 50 12.58 -0.28 -2.43
C SER A 50 12.72 -0.54 -0.96
N GLY A 51 12.70 -1.81 -0.57
CA GLY A 51 12.97 -2.26 0.79
C GLY A 51 11.83 -3.11 1.32
N ARG A 52 11.58 -3.09 2.62
CA ARG A 52 10.55 -3.97 3.20
C ARG A 52 9.43 -3.12 3.78
N ASP A 53 8.39 -2.97 3.01
CA ASP A 53 7.35 -1.98 3.26
C ASP A 53 6.10 -2.60 3.89
N ARG A 54 5.32 -1.73 4.52
CA ARG A 54 3.99 -2.04 5.04
C ARG A 54 3.01 -1.03 4.49
N LEU A 55 2.12 -1.48 3.62
CA LEU A 55 1.09 -0.66 2.99
C LEU A 55 -0.29 -1.12 3.48
N ASN A 56 -1.11 -0.14 3.84
CA ASN A 56 -2.47 -0.36 4.30
C ASN A 56 -3.40 0.65 3.63
N GLY A 57 -4.35 0.20 2.82
CA GLY A 57 -5.36 1.05 2.20
C GLY A 57 -6.35 1.57 3.24
N ASN A 58 -6.88 0.65 4.04
CA ASN A 58 -8.02 0.82 4.94
C ASN A 58 -9.33 0.91 4.16
N SER A 59 -10.10 1.99 4.27
CA SER A 59 -11.45 2.02 3.71
C SER A 59 -11.48 2.71 2.36
N GLY A 60 -12.09 2.06 1.38
CA GLY A 60 -12.35 2.64 0.07
C GLY A 60 -11.73 1.80 -1.03
N ARG A 61 -11.51 2.35 -2.22
CA ARG A 61 -11.07 1.56 -3.37
C ARG A 61 -9.61 1.81 -3.68
N ASP A 62 -8.76 1.01 -3.08
CA ASP A 62 -7.34 1.29 -3.01
C ASP A 62 -6.52 0.59 -4.09
N ARG A 63 -5.39 1.21 -4.44
CA ARG A 63 -4.35 0.61 -5.28
C ARG A 63 -3.02 0.68 -4.55
N LEU A 64 -2.51 -0.49 -4.16
CA LEU A 64 -1.27 -0.63 -3.39
C LEU A 64 -0.22 -1.38 -4.22
N SER A 65 1.02 -0.90 -4.22
CA SER A 65 2.16 -1.56 -4.87
C SER A 65 3.36 -1.61 -3.93
N GLY A 66 3.86 -2.81 -3.59
CA GLY A 66 5.09 -2.97 -2.79
C GLY A 66 6.34 -2.56 -3.57
N ASN A 67 6.41 -2.99 -4.84
CA ASN A 67 7.52 -2.83 -5.78
C ASN A 67 8.67 -3.80 -5.50
N SER A 68 9.71 -3.43 -4.73
CA SER A 68 10.86 -4.31 -4.54
C SER A 68 11.17 -4.58 -3.09
N GLY A 69 11.32 -5.86 -2.75
CA GLY A 69 11.63 -6.38 -1.43
C GLY A 69 10.47 -7.17 -0.86
N ASN A 70 10.51 -7.50 0.44
CA ASN A 70 9.56 -8.45 1.03
C ASN A 70 8.43 -7.72 1.74
N ASP A 71 7.36 -7.40 1.02
CA ASP A 71 6.37 -6.42 1.45
C ASP A 71 5.16 -7.02 2.15
N ARG A 72 4.42 -6.15 2.86
CA ARG A 72 3.11 -6.48 3.45
C ARG A 72 2.07 -5.49 2.99
N LEU A 73 1.09 -5.96 2.24
CA LEU A 73 0.00 -5.15 1.70
C LEU A 73 -1.34 -5.61 2.29
N ARG A 74 -2.13 -4.65 2.78
CA ARG A 74 -3.52 -4.86 3.22
C ARG A 74 -4.43 -3.86 2.50
N GLY A 75 -5.42 -4.34 1.76
CA GLY A 75 -6.43 -3.51 1.11
C GLY A 75 -7.34 -2.89 2.17
N GLY A 76 -8.14 -3.73 2.83
CA GLY A 76 -9.14 -3.32 3.80
C GLY A 76 -10.53 -3.54 3.21
N PRO A 77 -11.57 -2.82 3.67
CA PRO A 77 -12.87 -2.88 3.03
C PRO A 77 -12.87 -2.12 1.70
N GLY A 78 -13.34 -2.76 0.62
CA GLY A 78 -13.51 -2.08 -0.66
C GLY A 78 -13.28 -2.97 -1.87
N ARG A 79 -12.84 -2.38 -2.99
CA ARG A 79 -12.55 -3.15 -4.21
C ARG A 79 -11.12 -2.90 -4.65
N ASP A 80 -10.20 -3.52 -3.96
CA ASP A 80 -8.81 -3.12 -3.96
C ASP A 80 -7.99 -3.80 -5.06
N ARG A 81 -6.85 -3.20 -5.36
CA ARG A 81 -5.85 -3.73 -6.28
C ARG A 81 -4.49 -3.74 -5.60
N LEU A 82 -3.99 -4.92 -5.25
CA LEU A 82 -2.73 -5.10 -4.56
C LEU A 82 -1.71 -5.77 -5.47
N PHE A 83 -0.53 -5.19 -5.56
CA PHE A 83 0.61 -5.71 -6.32
C PHE A 83 1.81 -5.84 -5.39
N GLY A 84 2.31 -7.05 -5.15
CA GLY A 84 3.50 -7.27 -4.31
C GLY A 84 4.74 -6.69 -4.98
N GLY A 85 5.03 -7.16 -6.18
CA GLY A 85 6.22 -6.80 -6.93
C GLY A 85 7.24 -7.92 -6.87
N THR A 86 8.52 -7.60 -6.77
CA THR A 86 9.59 -8.59 -6.62
C THR A 86 9.87 -8.83 -5.15
N GLY A 87 9.99 -10.09 -4.73
CA GLY A 87 10.30 -10.46 -3.36
C GLY A 87 9.30 -11.48 -2.83
N ASN A 88 9.40 -11.81 -1.54
CA ASN A 88 8.48 -12.73 -0.89
C ASN A 88 7.42 -11.91 -0.15
N ASP A 89 6.28 -11.69 -0.79
CA ASP A 89 5.28 -10.74 -0.31
C ASP A 89 4.15 -11.39 0.49
N ARG A 90 3.45 -10.56 1.28
CA ARG A 90 2.21 -10.95 1.94
C ARG A 90 1.10 -9.98 1.60
N LEU A 91 0.08 -10.46 0.88
CA LEU A 91 -1.06 -9.67 0.43
C LEU A 91 -2.34 -10.17 1.11
N SER A 92 -3.14 -9.24 1.62
CA SER A 92 -4.48 -9.50 2.13
C SER A 92 -5.44 -8.48 1.55
N GLY A 93 -6.45 -8.92 0.78
CA GLY A 93 -7.45 -8.04 0.20
C GLY A 93 -8.30 -7.41 1.29
N GLY A 94 -9.02 -8.26 2.03
CA GLY A 94 -10.01 -7.80 3.01
C GLY A 94 -11.40 -7.94 2.41
N PRO A 95 -12.44 -7.38 3.06
CA PRO A 95 -13.80 -7.48 2.56
C PRO A 95 -13.96 -6.81 1.19
N GLY A 96 -14.51 -7.57 0.24
CA GLY A 96 -14.88 -7.08 -1.08
C GLY A 96 -14.31 -7.92 -2.21
N ARG A 97 -14.36 -7.41 -3.45
CA ARG A 97 -13.91 -8.15 -4.63
C ARG A 97 -12.57 -7.62 -5.12
N ASP A 98 -11.50 -8.07 -4.48
CA ASP A 98 -10.18 -7.50 -4.76
C ASP A 98 -9.45 -8.24 -5.88
N PHE A 99 -8.45 -7.55 -6.43
CA PHE A 99 -7.47 -8.12 -7.34
C PHE A 99 -6.10 -8.12 -6.65
N LEU A 100 -5.54 -9.30 -6.44
CA LEU A 100 -4.23 -9.45 -5.79
C LEU A 100 -3.28 -10.16 -6.74
N ARG A 101 -2.06 -9.63 -6.88
CA ARG A 101 -0.96 -10.26 -7.60
C ARG A 101 0.31 -10.11 -6.78
N GLY A 102 0.90 -11.22 -6.35
CA GLY A 102 2.18 -11.23 -5.64
C GLY A 102 3.30 -10.74 -6.56
N GLY A 103 3.76 -11.58 -7.48
CA GLY A 103 4.72 -11.20 -8.51
C GLY A 103 5.85 -12.22 -8.55
N PRO A 104 7.07 -11.85 -8.95
CA PRO A 104 8.22 -12.74 -8.79
C PRO A 104 8.58 -12.97 -7.32
N GLY A 105 8.65 -14.24 -6.92
CA GLY A 105 9.04 -14.66 -5.58
C GLY A 105 8.03 -15.64 -4.97
N ARG A 106 8.22 -15.98 -3.69
CA ARG A 106 7.30 -16.86 -2.96
C ARG A 106 6.34 -16.01 -2.14
N ASP A 107 5.17 -15.78 -2.71
CA ASP A 107 4.16 -14.92 -2.14
C ASP A 107 3.12 -15.68 -1.32
N PHE A 108 2.55 -14.99 -0.33
CA PHE A 108 1.33 -15.42 0.33
C PHE A 108 0.20 -14.43 0.01
N VAL A 109 -0.81 -14.91 -0.70
CA VAL A 109 -1.93 -14.09 -1.19
C VAL A 109 -3.23 -14.62 -0.60
N ARG A 110 -4.02 -13.75 0.02
CA ARG A 110 -5.31 -14.13 0.61
C ARG A 110 -6.39 -13.10 0.32
N GLN A 111 -7.46 -13.57 -0.31
CA GLN A 111 -8.74 -12.88 -0.32
C GLN A 111 -9.58 -13.33 0.88
N ARG A 112 -10.27 -12.40 1.53
CA ARG A 112 -11.18 -12.70 2.65
C ARG A 112 -12.59 -12.23 2.35
#